data_AF-A0A521FYP1-F1
#
_entry.id   AF-A0A521FYP1-F1
#
_cell.length_a   1.000
_cell.length_b   1.000
_cell.length_c   1.000
_cell.angle_alpha   90.00
_cell.angle_beta   90.00
_cell.angle_gamma   90.00
#
_symmetry.space_group_name_H-M   'P 1'
#
loop_
_entity.id
_entity.type
_entity.pdbx_description
1 polymer ?
#
loop_
_entity_poly.entity_id
_entity_poly.type
_entity_poly.pdbx_seq_one_letter_code
_entity_poly.pdbx_strand_id
1 'polypeptide(L)'
;MSSIATRKILSTYHGFSEIKWFYNFRELTRVFDDKICANNAARMFQEYSKITNDWSEDTNSEWLCRIYFSAKMVFQATLQLMSLEFAIEKNLRVVTSYLEYYAIFSACRCVVATLPNIPWADGRLFSMDHSKVINITFDHLGHFDKNMSSELKEKVIFKKACRELISYKAPSSGDYGLDNEFDIKELCTLLVELGQFNSEILEKSIIKNANKNNFKFKTKYIDDLSRITIGKNVFYDDEDWSRLDYLRRKWPMPPNILHIMTEGHTEDFFGAWEPKEDYETDGDILYTGSPSNWGVIFDIP
;
A
#
# COMPACT_ATOMS: atom_id res chain seq x y z
N MET A 1 -1.37 1.18 26.89
CA MET A 1 -2.22 0.67 25.79
C MET A 1 -1.66 1.26 24.49
N SER A 2 -1.45 0.47 23.44
CA SER A 2 -0.93 1.00 22.16
C SER A 2 -2.03 1.76 21.41
N SER A 3 -1.66 2.72 20.56
CA SER A 3 -2.60 3.43 19.66
C SER A 3 -3.40 2.45 18.79
N ILE A 4 -2.75 1.37 18.34
CA ILE A 4 -3.37 0.28 17.57
C ILE A 4 -4.45 -0.44 18.39
N ALA A 5 -4.20 -0.74 19.67
CA ALA A 5 -5.18 -1.37 20.55
C ALA A 5 -6.42 -0.48 20.73
N THR A 6 -6.22 0.81 20.96
CA THR A 6 -7.31 1.78 21.09
C THR A 6 -8.13 1.86 19.80
N ARG A 7 -7.48 1.97 18.63
CA ARG A 7 -8.16 1.98 17.33
C ARG A 7 -9.01 0.74 17.10
N LYS A 8 -8.48 -0.44 17.41
CA LYS A 8 -9.23 -1.70 17.30
C LYS A 8 -10.49 -1.72 18.15
N ILE A 9 -10.42 -1.17 19.38
CA ILE A 9 -11.57 -1.09 20.29
C ILE A 9 -12.62 -0.10 19.76
N LEU A 10 -12.18 1.01 19.18
CA LEU A 10 -13.06 2.07 18.66
C LEU A 10 -13.54 1.81 17.23
N SER A 11 -13.02 0.79 16.54
CA SER A 11 -13.36 0.52 15.15
C SER A 11 -14.82 0.11 15.00
N THR A 12 -15.50 0.70 14.03
CA THR A 12 -16.81 0.24 13.57
C THR A 12 -16.65 -0.99 12.69
N TYR A 13 -17.62 -1.91 12.77
CA TYR A 13 -17.66 -3.06 11.88
C TYR A 13 -18.59 -2.78 10.71
N HIS A 14 -18.11 -3.09 9.51
CA HIS A 14 -18.85 -2.96 8.26
C HIS A 14 -19.21 -4.35 7.74
N GLY A 15 -20.47 -4.54 7.35
CA GLY A 15 -20.94 -5.81 6.80
C GLY A 15 -20.77 -5.83 5.29
N PHE A 16 -20.07 -6.83 4.78
CA PHE A 16 -19.90 -7.05 3.34
C PHE A 16 -19.56 -8.53 3.09
N SER A 17 -20.19 -9.16 2.09
CA SER A 17 -19.94 -10.57 1.77
C SER A 17 -20.19 -11.53 2.95
N GLU A 18 -21.22 -11.26 3.78
CA GLU A 18 -21.53 -11.97 5.03
C GLU A 18 -20.41 -11.97 6.10
N ILE A 19 -19.34 -11.21 5.87
CA ILE A 19 -18.19 -11.07 6.75
C ILE A 19 -18.22 -9.67 7.39
N LYS A 20 -17.79 -9.59 8.66
CA LYS A 20 -17.55 -8.31 9.34
C LYS A 20 -16.12 -7.85 9.07
N TRP A 21 -16.00 -6.62 8.57
CA TRP A 21 -14.74 -5.97 8.23
C TRP A 21 -14.51 -4.76 9.13
N PHE A 22 -13.25 -4.43 9.38
CA PHE A 22 -12.89 -3.17 10.04
C PHE A 22 -12.94 -1.99 9.06
N TYR A 23 -12.68 -2.25 7.78
CA TYR A 23 -12.67 -1.26 6.73
C TYR A 23 -14.01 -1.16 5.98
N ASN A 24 -14.35 0.04 5.52
CA ASN A 24 -15.51 0.30 4.67
C ASN A 24 -15.08 0.40 3.20
N PHE A 25 -15.14 -0.71 2.46
CA PHE A 25 -14.70 -0.75 1.07
C PHE A 25 -15.61 0.08 0.15
N ARG A 26 -15.00 0.95 -0.66
CA ARG A 26 -15.66 1.85 -1.61
C ARG A 26 -15.71 1.26 -3.01
N GLU A 27 -14.57 0.80 -3.51
CA GLU A 27 -14.43 0.28 -4.87
C GLU A 27 -14.65 -1.22 -4.92
N LEU A 28 -14.12 -1.97 -3.94
CA LEU A 28 -14.23 -3.43 -3.94
C LEU A 28 -15.70 -3.88 -3.88
N THR A 29 -16.54 -3.21 -3.10
CA THR A 29 -18.00 -3.46 -2.99
C THR A 29 -18.79 -2.96 -4.20
N ARG A 30 -18.32 -1.89 -4.86
CA ARG A 30 -18.94 -1.33 -6.07
C ARG A 30 -18.73 -2.23 -7.28
N VAL A 31 -17.54 -2.83 -7.37
CA VAL A 31 -17.04 -3.46 -8.59
C VAL A 31 -17.20 -4.98 -8.57
N PHE A 32 -17.20 -5.62 -7.40
CA PHE A 32 -17.28 -7.08 -7.28
C PHE A 32 -18.53 -7.55 -6.52
N ASP A 33 -19.07 -8.69 -6.97
CA ASP A 33 -20.17 -9.38 -6.32
C ASP A 33 -19.77 -9.94 -4.94
N ASP A 34 -20.66 -9.79 -3.96
CA ASP A 34 -20.48 -10.25 -2.59
C ASP A 34 -20.11 -11.74 -2.49
N LYS A 35 -20.71 -12.61 -3.31
CA LYS A 35 -20.42 -14.05 -3.27
C LYS A 35 -19.02 -14.34 -3.78
N ILE A 36 -18.56 -13.63 -4.81
CA ILE A 36 -17.19 -13.76 -5.33
C ILE A 36 -16.18 -13.31 -4.27
N CYS A 37 -16.46 -12.20 -3.59
CA CYS A 37 -15.63 -11.70 -2.50
C CYS A 37 -15.60 -12.65 -1.30
N ALA A 38 -16.74 -13.22 -0.89
CA ALA A 38 -16.80 -14.25 0.16
C ALA A 38 -15.97 -15.49 -0.20
N ASN A 39 -16.08 -15.99 -1.44
CA ASN A 39 -15.33 -17.14 -1.91
C ASN A 39 -13.82 -16.87 -1.90
N ASN A 40 -13.40 -15.69 -2.36
CA ASN A 40 -12.00 -15.28 -2.33
C ASN A 40 -11.48 -15.09 -0.91
N ALA A 41 -12.29 -14.54 0.00
CA ALA A 41 -11.94 -14.42 1.41
C ALA A 41 -11.69 -15.81 2.04
N ALA A 42 -12.59 -16.76 1.80
CA ALA A 42 -12.46 -18.12 2.30
C ALA A 42 -11.21 -18.83 1.74
N ARG A 43 -10.96 -18.71 0.43
CA ARG A 43 -9.74 -19.24 -0.21
C ARG A 43 -8.48 -18.62 0.39
N MET A 44 -8.45 -17.30 0.54
CA MET A 44 -7.30 -16.60 1.11
C MET A 44 -7.06 -17.01 2.56
N PHE A 45 -8.12 -17.16 3.35
CA PHE A 45 -8.02 -17.63 4.73
C PHE A 45 -7.36 -19.02 4.81
N GLN A 46 -7.69 -19.92 3.89
CA GLN A 46 -7.06 -21.25 3.82
C GLN A 46 -5.56 -21.14 3.48
N GLU A 47 -5.20 -20.29 2.51
CA GLU A 47 -3.80 -20.07 2.15
C GLU A 47 -2.99 -19.45 3.30
N TYR A 48 -3.53 -18.43 3.98
CA TYR A 48 -2.89 -17.89 5.19
C TYR A 48 -2.78 -18.91 6.30
N SER A 49 -3.78 -19.79 6.47
CA SER A 49 -3.74 -20.82 7.51
C SER A 49 -2.56 -21.77 7.34
N LYS A 50 -2.08 -22.01 6.12
CA LYS A 50 -0.86 -22.80 5.89
C LYS A 50 0.38 -22.15 6.51
N ILE A 51 0.40 -20.81 6.60
CA ILE A 51 1.49 -20.02 7.18
C ILE A 51 1.28 -19.84 8.69
N THR A 52 0.05 -19.52 9.11
CA THR A 52 -0.25 -19.15 10.51
C THR A 52 -0.35 -20.35 11.44
N ASN A 53 -0.50 -21.57 10.92
CA ASN A 53 -0.41 -22.80 11.72
C ASN A 53 1.03 -23.11 12.19
N ASP A 54 2.05 -22.70 11.43
CA ASP A 54 3.47 -22.85 11.79
C ASP A 54 4.10 -21.46 12.06
N TRP A 55 3.40 -20.66 12.87
CA TRP A 55 3.80 -19.29 13.13
C TRP A 55 5.03 -19.24 14.02
N SER A 56 6.12 -18.67 13.53
CA SER A 56 7.37 -18.45 14.26
C SER A 56 7.62 -16.97 14.53
N GLU A 57 8.62 -16.64 15.35
CA GLU A 57 9.06 -15.25 15.55
C GLU A 57 9.61 -14.61 14.25
N ASP A 58 10.23 -15.41 13.37
CA ASP A 58 10.71 -14.94 12.06
C ASP A 58 9.51 -14.64 11.15
N THR A 59 8.56 -15.57 11.04
CA THR A 59 7.32 -15.38 10.26
C THR A 59 6.54 -14.16 10.76
N ASN A 60 6.45 -13.96 12.08
CA ASN A 60 5.82 -12.80 12.69
C ASN A 60 6.51 -11.48 12.28
N SER A 61 7.84 -11.47 12.32
CA SER A 61 8.63 -10.29 11.97
C SER A 61 8.49 -9.95 10.48
N GLU A 62 8.54 -10.95 9.60
CA GLU A 62 8.35 -10.78 8.15
C GLU A 62 6.99 -10.16 7.83
N TRP A 63 5.91 -10.70 8.41
CA TRP A 63 4.57 -10.17 8.15
C TRP A 63 4.36 -8.79 8.74
N LEU A 64 5.01 -8.46 9.86
CA LEU A 64 4.95 -7.11 10.40
C LEU A 64 5.64 -6.10 9.46
N CYS A 65 6.81 -6.45 8.91
CA CYS A 65 7.48 -5.67 7.88
C CYS A 65 6.62 -5.51 6.61
N ARG A 66 5.96 -6.58 6.16
CA ARG A 66 5.08 -6.54 4.98
C ARG A 66 3.90 -5.61 5.17
N ILE A 67 3.22 -5.67 6.31
CA ILE A 67 2.08 -4.80 6.60
C ILE A 67 2.54 -3.34 6.74
N TYR A 68 3.65 -3.09 7.42
CA TYR A 68 4.23 -1.76 7.54
C TYR A 68 4.57 -1.16 6.17
N PHE A 69 5.25 -1.94 5.34
CA PHE A 69 5.54 -1.55 3.96
C PHE A 69 4.27 -1.31 3.14
N SER A 70 3.25 -2.15 3.30
CA SER A 70 1.96 -1.98 2.61
C SER A 70 1.30 -0.65 3.00
N ALA A 71 1.34 -0.28 4.28
CA ALA A 71 0.85 1.03 4.71
C ALA A 71 1.64 2.19 4.10
N LYS A 72 2.98 2.10 4.06
CA LYS A 72 3.81 3.08 3.33
C LYS A 72 3.45 3.16 1.85
N MET A 73 3.03 2.06 1.24
CA MET A 73 2.61 2.05 -0.17
C MET A 73 1.28 2.73 -0.41
N VAL A 74 0.34 2.65 0.55
CA VAL A 74 -0.87 3.46 0.52
C VAL A 74 -0.50 4.94 0.65
N PHE A 75 0.34 5.30 1.62
CA PHE A 75 0.77 6.69 1.80
C PHE A 75 1.48 7.24 0.57
N GLN A 76 2.41 6.46 0.00
CA GLN A 76 3.10 6.83 -1.22
C GLN A 76 2.12 7.04 -2.38
N ALA A 77 1.16 6.13 -2.58
CA ALA A 77 0.16 6.28 -3.63
C ALA A 77 -0.68 7.55 -3.46
N THR A 78 -1.13 7.84 -2.23
CA THR A 78 -1.86 9.08 -1.89
C THR A 78 -1.01 10.32 -2.17
N LEU A 79 0.24 10.34 -1.72
CA LEU A 79 1.16 11.46 -1.95
C LEU A 79 1.40 11.72 -3.45
N GLN A 80 1.55 10.66 -4.25
CA GLN A 80 1.69 10.78 -5.70
C GLN A 80 0.44 11.38 -6.37
N LEU A 81 -0.76 11.04 -5.89
CA LEU A 81 -2.01 11.60 -6.39
C LEU A 81 -2.20 13.06 -6.00
N MET A 82 -1.88 13.43 -4.76
CA MET A 82 -1.88 14.83 -4.32
C MET A 82 -0.87 15.66 -5.14
N SER A 83 0.32 15.11 -5.34
CA SER A 83 1.35 15.73 -6.18
C SER A 83 0.90 15.85 -7.65
N LEU A 84 0.13 14.88 -8.15
CA LEU A 84 -0.42 14.89 -9.51
C LEU A 84 -1.45 16.01 -9.67
N GLU A 85 -2.36 16.16 -8.72
CA GLU A 85 -3.34 17.26 -8.69
C GLU A 85 -2.63 18.61 -8.75
N PHE A 86 -1.68 18.82 -7.84
CA PHE A 86 -0.88 20.05 -7.82
C PHE A 86 -0.08 20.26 -9.12
N ALA A 87 0.54 19.21 -9.66
CA ALA A 87 1.28 19.29 -10.92
C ALA A 87 0.38 19.67 -12.10
N ILE A 88 -0.86 19.16 -12.15
CA ILE A 88 -1.84 19.53 -13.17
C ILE A 88 -2.23 21.01 -13.01
N GLU A 89 -2.56 21.44 -11.79
CA GLU A 89 -2.93 22.84 -11.50
C GLU A 89 -1.82 23.83 -11.86
N LYS A 90 -0.56 23.44 -11.64
CA LYS A 90 0.63 24.25 -11.95
C LYS A 90 1.21 24.00 -13.34
N ASN A 91 0.53 23.23 -14.18
CA ASN A 91 0.96 22.91 -15.54
C ASN A 91 2.37 22.28 -15.61
N LEU A 92 2.76 21.51 -14.59
CA LEU A 92 3.99 20.72 -14.55
C LEU A 92 3.81 19.39 -15.32
N ARG A 93 3.50 19.50 -16.61
CA ARG A 93 3.12 18.36 -17.47
C ARG A 93 4.17 17.25 -17.57
N VAL A 94 5.45 17.60 -17.45
CA VAL A 94 6.56 16.63 -17.59
C VAL A 94 6.55 15.54 -16.52
N VAL A 95 5.95 15.79 -15.35
CA VAL A 95 5.92 14.83 -14.25
C VAL A 95 4.63 14.02 -14.16
N THR A 96 3.58 14.36 -14.91
CA THR A 96 2.25 13.76 -14.72
C THR A 96 2.28 12.25 -14.95
N SER A 97 2.81 11.77 -16.08
CA SER A 97 2.92 10.32 -16.35
C SER A 97 3.78 9.57 -15.33
N TYR A 98 4.75 10.25 -14.71
CA TYR A 98 5.53 9.68 -13.61
C TYR A 98 4.64 9.47 -12.38
N LEU A 99 3.96 10.53 -11.94
CA LEU A 99 3.13 10.53 -10.74
C LEU A 99 1.97 9.54 -10.87
N GLU A 100 1.28 9.55 -12.02
CA GLU A 100 0.23 8.59 -12.37
C GLU A 100 0.71 7.14 -12.25
N TYR A 101 1.83 6.82 -12.90
CA TYR A 101 2.36 5.47 -12.91
C TYR A 101 2.80 5.01 -11.52
N TYR A 102 3.49 5.87 -10.76
CA TYR A 102 4.00 5.49 -9.44
C TYR A 102 2.92 5.47 -8.36
N ALA A 103 1.82 6.20 -8.51
CA ALA A 103 0.63 6.01 -7.70
C ALA A 103 0.09 4.58 -7.85
N ILE A 104 -0.17 4.16 -9.10
CA ILE A 104 -0.65 2.82 -9.43
C ILE A 104 0.35 1.76 -8.97
N PHE A 105 1.64 1.94 -9.27
CA PHE A 105 2.66 0.97 -8.94
C PHE A 105 2.80 0.77 -7.42
N SER A 106 2.72 1.84 -6.64
CA SER A 106 2.72 1.75 -5.17
C SER A 106 1.52 0.95 -4.69
N ALA A 107 0.32 1.20 -5.21
CA ALA A 107 -0.87 0.41 -4.91
C ALA A 107 -0.71 -1.07 -5.32
N CYS A 108 -0.08 -1.38 -6.46
CA CYS A 108 0.26 -2.77 -6.81
C CYS A 108 1.20 -3.42 -5.78
N ARG A 109 2.23 -2.71 -5.32
CA ARG A 109 3.16 -3.21 -4.28
C ARG A 109 2.45 -3.48 -2.96
N CYS A 110 1.47 -2.65 -2.59
CA CYS A 110 0.59 -2.90 -1.43
C CYS A 110 -0.09 -4.27 -1.56
N VAL A 111 -0.71 -4.57 -2.70
CA VAL A 111 -1.31 -5.89 -2.97
C VAL A 111 -0.28 -7.00 -2.83
N VAL A 112 0.86 -6.92 -3.55
CA VAL A 112 1.88 -7.98 -3.56
C VAL A 112 2.42 -8.29 -2.16
N ALA A 113 2.67 -7.26 -1.35
CA ALA A 113 3.20 -7.42 0.00
C ALA A 113 2.26 -8.19 0.93
N THR A 114 0.95 -8.14 0.66
CA THR A 114 -0.07 -8.85 1.44
C THR A 114 -0.29 -10.29 1.00
N LEU A 115 0.22 -10.74 -0.15
CA LEU A 115 -0.11 -12.08 -0.66
C LEU A 115 0.65 -13.23 0.05
N PRO A 116 -0.03 -14.33 0.46
CA PRO A 116 0.60 -15.43 1.19
C PRO A 116 1.52 -16.31 0.35
N ASN A 117 1.28 -16.40 -0.95
CA ASN A 117 2.06 -17.22 -1.88
C ASN A 117 3.35 -16.53 -2.38
N ILE A 118 3.59 -15.28 -1.96
CA ILE A 118 4.80 -14.54 -2.33
C ILE A 118 5.82 -14.65 -1.19
N PRO A 119 6.99 -15.29 -1.40
CA PRO A 119 7.98 -15.49 -0.35
C PRO A 119 8.65 -14.17 0.04
N TRP A 120 9.10 -14.07 1.30
CA TRP A 120 9.82 -12.90 1.80
C TRP A 120 11.15 -12.73 1.07
N ALA A 121 11.83 -13.86 0.84
CA ALA A 121 13.08 -13.97 0.10
C ALA A 121 14.16 -12.98 0.61
N ASP A 122 14.29 -12.84 1.93
CA ASP A 122 15.22 -11.94 2.62
C ASP A 122 15.03 -10.48 2.20
N GLY A 123 13.78 -10.00 2.19
CA GLY A 123 13.42 -8.63 1.83
C GLY A 123 13.41 -8.35 0.33
N ARG A 124 13.85 -9.29 -0.53
CA ARG A 124 13.80 -9.15 -2.00
C ARG A 124 12.40 -8.97 -2.57
N LEU A 125 11.36 -9.23 -1.77
CA LEU A 125 9.98 -8.87 -2.10
C LEU A 125 9.85 -7.38 -2.47
N PHE A 126 10.60 -6.49 -1.82
CA PHE A 126 10.51 -5.05 -2.05
C PHE A 126 11.31 -4.55 -3.26
N SER A 127 12.22 -5.38 -3.77
CA SER A 127 13.05 -5.10 -4.94
C SER A 127 12.58 -5.84 -6.19
N MET A 128 11.33 -6.32 -6.22
CA MET A 128 10.78 -6.97 -7.41
C MET A 128 10.71 -6.00 -8.59
N ASP A 129 10.96 -6.53 -9.78
CA ASP A 129 10.84 -5.78 -11.02
C ASP A 129 9.39 -5.35 -11.29
N HIS A 130 9.25 -4.22 -11.99
CA HIS A 130 7.95 -3.59 -12.22
C HIS A 130 6.96 -4.53 -12.91
N SER A 131 7.41 -5.25 -13.93
CA SER A 131 6.58 -6.17 -14.71
C SER A 131 6.07 -7.34 -13.86
N LYS A 132 6.92 -7.91 -13.00
CA LYS A 132 6.54 -8.98 -12.08
C LYS A 132 5.51 -8.52 -11.05
N VAL A 133 5.68 -7.34 -10.45
CA VAL A 133 4.70 -6.78 -9.51
C VAL A 133 3.34 -6.62 -10.19
N ILE A 134 3.30 -5.99 -11.38
CA ILE A 134 2.07 -5.82 -12.16
C ILE A 134 1.42 -7.18 -12.45
N ASN A 135 2.19 -8.16 -12.94
CA ASN A 135 1.68 -9.49 -13.22
C ASN A 135 1.05 -10.14 -11.99
N ILE A 136 1.76 -10.17 -10.86
CA ILE A 136 1.25 -10.78 -9.62
C ILE A 136 -0.03 -10.09 -9.14
N THR A 137 -0.06 -8.75 -9.14
CA THR A 137 -1.22 -7.98 -8.71
C THR A 137 -2.45 -8.31 -9.55
N PHE A 138 -2.33 -8.28 -10.88
CA PHE A 138 -3.47 -8.52 -11.76
C PHE A 138 -3.83 -10.01 -11.87
N ASP A 139 -2.89 -10.93 -11.72
CA ASP A 139 -3.21 -12.35 -11.59
C ASP A 139 -4.07 -12.61 -10.33
N HIS A 140 -3.76 -11.91 -9.22
CA HIS A 140 -4.60 -11.96 -8.01
C HIS A 140 -5.99 -11.32 -8.22
N LEU A 141 -6.04 -10.13 -8.83
CA LEU A 141 -7.30 -9.46 -9.17
C LEU A 141 -8.18 -10.33 -10.09
N GLY A 142 -7.57 -11.13 -10.96
CA GLY A 142 -8.24 -12.05 -11.89
C GLY A 142 -9.03 -13.17 -11.20
N HIS A 143 -8.80 -13.42 -9.90
CA HIS A 143 -9.63 -14.31 -9.10
C HIS A 143 -11.00 -13.70 -8.72
N PHE A 144 -11.14 -12.38 -8.83
CA PHE A 144 -12.40 -11.67 -8.64
C PHE A 144 -13.09 -11.49 -9.99
N ASP A 145 -12.38 -10.93 -10.98
CA ASP A 145 -12.84 -10.81 -12.36
C ASP A 145 -11.67 -10.87 -13.34
N LYS A 146 -11.67 -11.92 -14.17
CA LYS A 146 -10.59 -12.16 -15.15
C LYS A 146 -10.57 -11.13 -16.29
N ASN A 147 -11.74 -10.71 -16.77
CA ASN A 147 -11.84 -9.80 -17.91
C ASN A 147 -11.42 -8.40 -17.49
N MET A 148 -11.98 -7.91 -16.39
CA MET A 148 -11.63 -6.62 -15.82
C MET A 148 -10.15 -6.56 -15.43
N SER A 149 -9.62 -7.63 -14.82
CA SER A 149 -8.20 -7.69 -14.49
C SER A 149 -7.32 -7.55 -15.74
N SER A 150 -7.67 -8.23 -16.83
CA SER A 150 -6.91 -8.16 -18.09
C SER A 150 -6.94 -6.76 -18.69
N GLU A 151 -8.12 -6.13 -18.72
CA GLU A 151 -8.29 -4.75 -19.23
C GLU A 151 -7.49 -3.73 -18.40
N LEU A 152 -7.61 -3.78 -17.07
CA LEU A 152 -6.87 -2.88 -16.19
C LEU A 152 -5.36 -3.10 -16.29
N LYS A 153 -4.91 -4.34 -16.45
CA LYS A 153 -3.49 -4.66 -16.65
C LYS A 153 -2.93 -4.00 -17.90
N GLU A 154 -3.67 -4.04 -19.02
CA GLU A 154 -3.26 -3.37 -20.26
C GLU A 154 -3.15 -1.85 -20.06
N LYS A 155 -4.11 -1.24 -19.36
CA LYS A 155 -4.09 0.19 -19.01
C LYS A 155 -2.87 0.55 -18.14
N VAL A 156 -2.51 -0.27 -17.16
CA VAL A 156 -1.32 -0.05 -16.32
C VAL A 156 -0.02 -0.21 -17.12
N ILE A 157 0.06 -1.20 -18.01
CA ILE A 157 1.21 -1.37 -18.92
C ILE A 157 1.36 -0.14 -19.82
N PHE A 158 0.25 0.39 -20.32
CA PHE A 158 0.25 1.63 -21.10
C PHE A 158 0.80 2.81 -20.28
N LYS A 159 0.33 3.03 -19.03
CA LYS A 159 0.87 4.10 -18.16
C LYS A 159 2.36 3.94 -17.86
N LYS A 160 2.84 2.70 -17.70
CA LYS A 160 4.30 2.41 -17.60
C LYS A 160 5.03 2.89 -18.86
N ALA A 161 4.51 2.59 -20.04
CA ALA A 161 5.08 3.01 -21.32
C ALA A 161 5.08 4.54 -21.47
N CYS A 162 4.00 5.24 -21.09
CA CYS A 162 3.95 6.70 -21.06
C CYS A 162 5.05 7.29 -20.17
N ARG A 163 5.21 6.76 -18.95
CA ARG A 163 6.27 7.18 -18.02
C ARG A 163 7.65 7.01 -18.64
N GLU A 164 7.92 5.87 -19.28
CA GLU A 164 9.21 5.58 -19.92
C GLU A 164 9.47 6.47 -21.14
N LEU A 165 8.45 6.75 -21.95
CA LEU A 165 8.53 7.66 -23.10
C LEU A 165 8.92 9.06 -22.64
N ILE A 166 8.20 9.63 -21.67
CA ILE A 166 8.47 10.98 -21.17
C ILE A 166 9.83 11.05 -20.47
N SER A 167 10.13 10.10 -19.57
CA SER A 167 11.34 10.16 -18.74
C SER A 167 12.63 9.86 -19.48
N TYR A 168 12.60 8.96 -20.49
CA TYR A 168 13.82 8.43 -21.12
C TYR A 168 13.95 8.74 -22.60
N LYS A 169 12.84 9.03 -23.29
CA LYS A 169 12.87 9.37 -24.73
C LYS A 169 12.68 10.85 -25.00
N ALA A 170 12.07 11.59 -24.05
CA ALA A 170 11.91 13.04 -24.11
C ALA A 170 11.44 13.54 -25.49
N PRO A 171 10.27 13.06 -25.98
CA PRO A 171 9.80 13.40 -27.32
C PRO A 171 9.56 14.91 -27.45
N SER A 172 9.92 15.50 -28.59
CA SER A 172 9.71 16.93 -28.85
C SER A 172 8.23 17.32 -28.92
N SER A 173 7.33 16.36 -29.11
CA SER A 173 5.87 16.55 -29.03
C SER A 173 5.33 16.60 -27.59
N GLY A 174 6.19 16.39 -26.58
CA GLY A 174 5.77 16.24 -25.20
C GLY A 174 4.85 15.03 -24.99
N ASP A 175 3.86 15.22 -24.13
CA ASP A 175 2.80 14.28 -23.74
C ASP A 175 1.59 14.27 -24.69
N TYR A 176 1.69 14.91 -25.86
CA TYR A 176 0.60 14.93 -26.84
C TYR A 176 0.23 13.52 -27.31
N GLY A 177 -1.06 13.16 -27.19
CA GLY A 177 -1.59 11.86 -27.63
C GLY A 177 -1.34 10.70 -26.65
N LEU A 178 -0.96 10.99 -25.40
CA LEU A 178 -0.78 9.97 -24.34
C LEU A 178 -2.04 9.74 -23.50
N ASP A 179 -3.19 10.17 -23.99
CA ASP A 179 -4.46 10.05 -23.29
C ASP A 179 -4.93 8.59 -23.27
N ASN A 180 -5.27 8.10 -22.08
CA ASN A 180 -6.00 6.85 -21.91
C ASN A 180 -7.05 7.10 -20.83
N GLU A 181 -8.31 6.95 -21.21
CA GLU A 181 -9.45 7.19 -20.34
C GLU A 181 -9.62 6.03 -19.37
N PHE A 182 -9.03 6.17 -18.19
CA PHE A 182 -9.49 5.47 -17.00
C PHE A 182 -9.17 6.27 -15.74
N ASP A 183 -10.01 6.14 -14.73
CA ASP A 183 -9.83 6.85 -13.48
C ASP A 183 -8.72 6.18 -12.64
N ILE A 184 -7.61 6.90 -12.51
CA ILE A 184 -6.43 6.46 -11.75
C ILE A 184 -6.74 6.39 -10.26
N LYS A 185 -7.59 7.29 -9.73
CA LYS A 185 -7.99 7.26 -8.32
C LYS A 185 -8.87 6.07 -8.02
N GLU A 186 -9.82 5.73 -8.91
CA GLU A 186 -10.64 4.52 -8.76
C GLU A 186 -9.76 3.26 -8.78
N LEU A 187 -8.82 3.15 -9.74
CA LEU A 187 -7.91 2.01 -9.79
C LEU A 187 -7.01 1.93 -8.55
N CYS A 188 -6.41 3.05 -8.13
CA CYS A 188 -5.57 3.07 -6.93
C CYS A 188 -6.37 2.66 -5.70
N THR A 189 -7.60 3.17 -5.55
CA THR A 189 -8.52 2.83 -4.45
C THR A 189 -8.82 1.34 -4.45
N LEU A 190 -9.21 0.77 -5.60
CA LEU A 190 -9.48 -0.66 -5.73
C LEU A 190 -8.28 -1.52 -5.30
N LEU A 191 -7.07 -1.15 -5.73
CA LEU A 191 -5.85 -1.89 -5.43
C LEU A 191 -5.45 -1.80 -3.94
N VAL A 192 -5.53 -0.62 -3.31
CA VAL A 192 -5.21 -0.50 -1.88
C VAL A 192 -6.28 -1.17 -1.02
N GLU A 193 -7.55 -1.14 -1.44
CA GLU A 193 -8.63 -1.88 -0.81
C GLU A 193 -8.43 -3.39 -0.92
N LEU A 194 -7.95 -3.89 -2.05
CA LEU A 194 -7.58 -5.30 -2.20
C LEU A 194 -6.43 -5.70 -1.25
N GLY A 195 -5.45 -4.81 -1.05
CA GLY A 195 -4.41 -4.97 -0.03
C GLY A 195 -4.99 -5.02 1.39
N GLN A 196 -5.90 -4.10 1.74
CA GLN A 196 -6.57 -4.09 3.04
C GLN A 196 -7.40 -5.35 3.27
N PHE A 197 -8.19 -5.77 2.26
CA PHE A 197 -8.97 -7.00 2.27
C PHE A 197 -8.08 -8.21 2.59
N ASN A 198 -6.95 -8.34 1.89
CA ASN A 198 -5.97 -9.39 2.14
C ASN A 198 -5.42 -9.32 3.58
N SER A 199 -5.07 -8.13 4.07
CA SER A 199 -4.46 -7.94 5.39
C SER A 199 -5.41 -8.21 6.56
N GLU A 200 -6.71 -7.91 6.42
CA GLU A 200 -7.70 -8.26 7.44
C GLU A 200 -7.91 -9.77 7.54
N ILE A 201 -7.87 -10.49 6.42
CA ILE A 201 -7.96 -11.96 6.41
C ILE A 201 -6.71 -12.57 7.05
N LEU A 202 -5.52 -12.05 6.75
CA LEU A 202 -4.27 -12.45 7.40
C LEU A 202 -4.40 -12.28 8.92
N GLU A 203 -4.80 -11.11 9.38
CA GLU A 203 -4.92 -10.83 10.81
C GLU A 203 -5.92 -11.79 11.49
N LYS A 204 -7.09 -12.03 10.87
CA LYS A 204 -8.06 -13.03 11.36
C LYS A 204 -7.42 -14.42 11.46
N SER A 205 -6.60 -14.80 10.48
CA SER A 205 -5.89 -16.08 10.47
C SER A 205 -4.84 -16.17 11.58
N ILE A 206 -4.05 -15.11 11.80
CA ILE A 206 -3.06 -15.02 12.90
C ILE A 206 -3.76 -15.17 14.26
N ILE A 207 -4.85 -14.42 14.49
CA ILE A 207 -5.59 -14.46 15.76
C ILE A 207 -6.13 -15.88 16.04
N LYS A 208 -6.55 -16.61 15.01
CA LYS A 208 -7.10 -17.95 15.15
C LYS A 208 -6.04 -19.02 15.38
N ASN A 209 -4.94 -18.98 14.65
CA ASN A 209 -4.02 -20.12 14.51
C ASN A 209 -2.66 -19.91 15.20
N ALA A 210 -2.17 -18.67 15.28
CA ALA A 210 -0.79 -18.41 15.69
C ALA A 210 -0.59 -18.51 17.21
N ASN A 211 0.56 -19.07 17.61
CA ASN A 211 0.97 -19.08 19.02
C ASN A 211 1.41 -17.68 19.47
N LYS A 212 0.71 -17.11 20.46
CA LYS A 212 0.98 -15.78 21.00
C LYS A 212 2.40 -15.60 21.57
N ASN A 213 3.06 -16.68 22.00
CA ASN A 213 4.45 -16.62 22.48
C ASN A 213 5.45 -16.21 21.39
N ASN A 214 5.06 -16.36 20.11
CA ASN A 214 5.86 -16.01 18.95
C ASN A 214 5.58 -14.59 18.43
N PHE A 215 4.74 -13.80 19.12
CA PHE A 215 4.51 -12.39 18.80
C PHE A 215 5.69 -11.54 19.29
N LYS A 216 6.80 -11.67 18.57
CA LYS A 216 8.02 -10.90 18.76
C LYS A 216 8.47 -10.35 17.42
N PHE A 217 8.98 -9.13 17.44
CA PHE A 217 9.56 -8.49 16.28
C PHE A 217 11.08 -8.41 16.45
N LYS A 218 11.83 -9.16 15.66
CA LYS A 218 13.30 -9.22 15.81
C LYS A 218 13.94 -7.98 15.18
N THR A 219 14.90 -7.38 15.89
CA THR A 219 15.60 -6.16 15.46
C THR A 219 16.26 -6.28 14.10
N LYS A 220 16.77 -7.46 13.72
CA LYS A 220 17.36 -7.68 12.38
C LYS A 220 16.42 -7.24 11.25
N TYR A 221 15.12 -7.51 11.36
CA TYR A 221 14.15 -7.15 10.32
C TYR A 221 13.83 -5.65 10.30
N ILE A 222 13.99 -4.98 11.44
CA ILE A 222 13.90 -3.52 11.52
C ILE A 222 15.09 -2.92 10.79
N ASP A 223 16.29 -3.36 11.14
CA ASP A 223 17.53 -2.87 10.54
C ASP A 223 17.55 -3.12 9.02
N ASP A 224 17.13 -4.32 8.58
CA ASP A 224 17.05 -4.68 7.16
C ASP A 224 16.05 -3.83 6.38
N LEU A 225 14.94 -3.42 7.01
CA LEU A 225 13.91 -2.60 6.35
C LEU A 225 14.30 -1.12 6.30
N SER A 226 14.91 -0.61 7.37
CA SER A 226 15.35 0.79 7.48
C SER A 226 16.66 1.07 6.72
N ARG A 227 17.46 0.04 6.42
CA ARG A 227 18.69 0.15 5.63
C ARG A 227 18.43 -0.16 4.16
N ILE A 228 18.42 0.88 3.32
CA ILE A 228 18.12 0.78 1.90
C ILE A 228 19.43 0.83 1.09
N THR A 229 19.75 -0.25 0.39
CA THR A 229 20.92 -0.29 -0.52
C THR A 229 20.49 -0.11 -1.97
N ILE A 230 20.99 0.94 -2.63
CA ILE A 230 20.72 1.23 -4.05
C ILE A 230 22.06 1.39 -4.77
N GLY A 231 22.37 0.43 -5.64
CA GLY A 231 23.68 0.36 -6.29
C GLY A 231 24.80 0.18 -5.26
N LYS A 232 25.71 1.15 -5.18
CA LYS A 232 26.82 1.18 -4.19
C LYS A 232 26.49 2.03 -2.95
N ASN A 233 25.34 2.71 -2.94
CA ASN A 233 24.97 3.63 -1.88
C ASN A 233 24.08 2.94 -0.86
N VAL A 234 24.29 3.28 0.41
CA VAL A 234 23.50 2.80 1.54
C VAL A 234 22.84 4.01 2.18
N PHE A 235 21.52 3.95 2.30
CA PHE A 235 20.68 4.92 2.98
C PHE A 235 20.12 4.30 4.25
N TYR A 236 19.86 5.14 5.24
CA TYR A 236 19.25 4.72 6.49
C TYR A 236 18.11 5.67 6.82
N ASP A 237 16.94 5.11 7.07
CA ASP A 237 15.73 5.86 7.43
C ASP A 237 15.50 5.73 8.95
N ASP A 238 15.93 6.76 9.69
CA ASP A 238 15.83 6.84 11.14
C ASP A 238 14.37 6.87 11.62
N GLU A 239 13.47 7.46 10.82
CA GLU A 239 12.04 7.55 11.14
C GLU A 239 11.38 6.18 11.01
N ASP A 240 11.63 5.47 9.90
CA ASP A 240 11.18 4.09 9.73
C ASP A 240 11.69 3.21 10.87
N TRP A 241 12.97 3.34 11.23
CA TRP A 241 13.56 2.55 12.32
C TRP A 241 12.84 2.81 13.65
N SER A 242 12.62 4.08 13.98
CA SER A 242 11.96 4.51 15.21
C SER A 242 10.51 4.01 15.29
N ARG A 243 9.79 4.06 14.15
CA ARG A 243 8.40 3.58 14.03
C ARG A 243 8.32 2.05 14.16
N LEU A 244 9.22 1.33 13.52
CA LEU A 244 9.32 -0.13 13.61
C LEU A 244 9.73 -0.59 15.02
N ASP A 245 10.65 0.11 15.69
CA ASP A 245 11.00 -0.16 17.09
C ASP A 245 9.82 0.12 18.04
N TYR A 246 9.04 1.17 17.77
CA TYR A 246 7.79 1.41 18.49
C TYR A 246 6.82 0.23 18.35
N LEU A 247 6.63 -0.31 17.13
CA LEU A 247 5.82 -1.52 16.91
C LEU A 247 6.39 -2.71 17.68
N ARG A 248 7.71 -2.94 17.64
CA ARG A 248 8.37 -4.00 18.41
C ARG A 248 8.07 -3.91 19.91
N ARG A 249 8.05 -2.70 20.47
CA ARG A 249 7.82 -2.47 21.91
C ARG A 249 6.35 -2.49 22.31
N LYS A 250 5.44 -2.04 21.44
CA LYS A 250 4.03 -1.75 21.81
C LYS A 250 3.01 -2.66 21.13
N TRP A 251 3.33 -3.22 19.97
CA TRP A 251 2.44 -4.07 19.19
C TRP A 251 3.22 -5.06 18.28
N PRO A 252 3.91 -6.07 18.86
CA PRO A 252 4.79 -6.96 18.12
C PRO A 252 4.04 -8.09 17.38
N MET A 253 2.87 -7.79 16.80
CA MET A 253 2.15 -8.69 15.89
C MET A 253 1.63 -7.90 14.68
N PRO A 254 1.54 -8.48 13.48
CA PRO A 254 1.01 -7.81 12.30
C PRO A 254 -0.49 -7.49 12.47
N PRO A 255 -0.91 -6.21 12.53
CA PRO A 255 -2.31 -5.85 12.37
C PRO A 255 -2.68 -5.82 10.87
N ASN A 256 -3.92 -5.48 10.51
CA ASN A 256 -4.25 -5.08 9.14
C ASN A 256 -3.70 -3.68 8.80
N ILE A 257 -3.74 -3.28 7.52
CA ILE A 257 -3.14 -2.02 7.02
C ILE A 257 -3.80 -0.80 7.68
N LEU A 258 -5.13 -0.73 7.75
CA LEU A 258 -5.85 0.36 8.42
C LEU A 258 -5.37 0.57 9.86
N HIS A 259 -5.13 -0.52 10.58
CA HIS A 259 -4.76 -0.47 11.99
C HIS A 259 -3.28 -0.22 12.27
N ILE A 260 -2.38 -0.49 11.32
CA ILE A 260 -0.96 -0.10 11.47
C ILE A 260 -0.75 1.39 11.20
N MET A 261 -1.62 2.01 10.41
CA MET A 261 -1.63 3.46 10.21
C MET A 261 -2.11 4.13 11.50
N THR A 262 -1.24 4.92 12.10
CA THR A 262 -1.53 5.74 13.28
C THR A 262 -1.36 7.20 12.89
N GLU A 263 -2.08 8.12 13.54
CA GLU A 263 -1.96 9.58 13.30
C GLU A 263 -0.50 10.03 13.24
N GLY A 264 0.32 9.71 14.24
CA GLY A 264 1.73 10.08 14.20
C GLY A 264 2.54 9.45 13.05
N HIS A 265 2.13 8.30 12.49
CA HIS A 265 2.81 7.74 11.31
C HIS A 265 2.38 8.46 10.04
N THR A 266 1.10 8.84 9.95
CA THR A 266 0.58 9.69 8.87
C THR A 266 1.28 11.05 8.89
N GLU A 267 1.27 11.73 10.04
CA GLU A 267 1.86 13.06 10.22
C GLU A 267 3.35 13.09 9.89
N ASP A 268 4.13 12.11 10.37
CA ASP A 268 5.55 12.02 10.03
C ASP A 268 5.75 11.81 8.51
N PHE A 269 5.00 10.90 7.90
CA PHE A 269 5.20 10.54 6.50
C PHE A 269 4.85 11.71 5.57
N PHE A 270 3.68 12.32 5.73
CA PHE A 270 3.27 13.45 4.90
C PHE A 270 4.00 14.73 5.30
N GLY A 271 4.18 14.97 6.61
CA GLY A 271 4.92 16.12 7.15
C GLY A 271 6.36 16.21 6.65
N ALA A 272 7.00 15.09 6.30
CA ALA A 272 8.33 15.08 5.71
C ALA A 272 8.42 15.77 4.32
N TRP A 273 7.28 15.97 3.66
CA TRP A 273 7.15 16.64 2.36
C TRP A 273 6.65 18.08 2.46
N GLU A 274 6.38 18.56 3.68
CA GLU A 274 5.99 19.96 3.90
C GLU A 274 7.14 20.92 3.55
N PRO A 275 6.80 22.15 3.13
CA PRO A 275 7.78 23.22 3.05
C PRO A 275 8.46 23.42 4.41
N LYS A 276 9.81 23.47 4.39
CA LYS A 276 10.61 23.67 5.61
C LYS A 276 10.68 25.12 6.09
N GLU A 277 10.30 26.05 5.23
CA GLU A 277 10.30 27.49 5.51
C GLU A 277 8.87 28.00 5.37
N ASP A 278 8.53 29.03 6.16
CA ASP A 278 7.26 29.73 6.05
C ASP A 278 7.26 30.56 4.75
N TYR A 279 6.94 29.91 3.64
CA TYR A 279 6.72 30.60 2.39
C TYR A 279 5.36 31.32 2.44
N GLU A 280 5.29 32.51 1.83
CA GLU A 280 4.02 33.23 1.68
C GLU A 280 3.01 32.34 0.94
N THR A 281 1.81 32.26 1.50
CA THR A 281 0.72 31.33 1.12
C THR A 281 0.04 31.73 -0.19
N ASP A 282 0.78 31.71 -1.30
CA ASP A 282 0.25 32.09 -2.61
C ASP A 282 0.04 30.87 -3.51
N GLY A 283 -0.59 29.80 -3.00
CA GLY A 283 -1.05 28.65 -3.81
C GLY A 283 -0.01 27.93 -4.67
N ASP A 284 1.26 28.35 -4.66
CA ASP A 284 2.37 27.92 -5.51
C ASP A 284 3.18 26.80 -4.87
N ILE A 285 2.70 26.28 -3.74
CA ILE A 285 3.38 25.29 -2.92
C ILE A 285 2.42 24.15 -2.62
N LEU A 286 2.94 22.94 -2.77
CA LEU A 286 2.24 21.73 -2.37
C LEU A 286 2.24 21.64 -0.85
N TYR A 287 1.05 21.63 -0.26
CA TYR A 287 0.84 21.27 1.13
C TYR A 287 0.25 19.87 1.20
N THR A 288 0.89 19.03 2.01
CA THR A 288 0.57 17.63 2.28
C THR A 288 0.20 17.40 3.75
N GLY A 289 0.46 18.36 4.62
CA GLY A 289 0.17 18.36 6.05
C GLY A 289 -1.28 18.72 6.35
N SER A 290 -1.67 18.62 7.62
CA SER A 290 -3.05 18.92 8.03
C SER A 290 -3.36 20.43 7.97
N PRO A 291 -4.48 20.86 7.36
CA PRO A 291 -5.52 20.03 6.74
C PRO A 291 -5.17 19.58 5.32
N SER A 292 -5.23 18.27 5.06
CA SER A 292 -5.05 17.68 3.72
C SER A 292 -6.04 16.56 3.49
N ASN A 293 -6.35 16.29 2.22
CA ASN A 293 -7.25 15.20 1.84
C ASN A 293 -6.48 13.87 1.74
N TRP A 294 -6.02 13.32 2.88
CA TRP A 294 -5.37 12.01 2.88
C TRP A 294 -6.34 10.87 2.52
N GLY A 295 -7.65 11.11 2.67
CA GLY A 295 -8.75 10.17 2.41
C GLY A 295 -9.04 9.84 0.94
N VAL A 296 -8.23 10.32 -0.02
CA VAL A 296 -8.56 10.22 -1.45
C VAL A 296 -8.71 8.77 -1.90
N ILE A 297 -7.77 7.88 -1.53
CA ILE A 297 -7.77 6.47 -1.97
C ILE A 297 -7.94 5.45 -0.83
N PHE A 298 -7.81 5.88 0.42
CA PHE A 298 -7.90 5.02 1.59
C PHE A 298 -8.30 5.85 2.82
N ASP A 299 -8.93 5.22 3.83
CA ASP A 299 -9.27 5.88 5.10
C ASP A 299 -8.01 6.08 5.98
N ILE A 300 -7.10 6.93 5.51
CA ILE A 300 -5.89 7.35 6.22
C ILE A 300 -6.31 8.23 7.40
N PRO A 301 -5.79 7.96 8.60
CA PRO A 301 -6.11 8.73 9.79
C PRO A 301 -5.40 10.06 9.92
#